data_AF-A0A0N8PS92-F1
#
_entry.id   AF-A0A0N8PS92-F1
#
_cell.length_a   1.000
_cell.length_b   1.000
_cell.length_c   1.000
_cell.angle_alpha   90.00
_cell.angle_beta   90.00
_cell.angle_gamma   90.00
#
_symmetry.space_group_name_H-M   'P 1'
#
loop_
_entity.id
_entity.type
_entity.pdbx_description
1 polymer ?
#
loop_
_entity_poly.entity_id
_entity_poly.type
_entity_poly.pdbx_seq_one_letter_code
_entity_poly.pdbx_strand_id
1 'polypeptide(L)' 'MPPRAVSGRWRGYKVERCGAPQKESGNILIADDEAATISMLGDLLTEEGYSVDGVGSGTA' A
#
# COMPACT_ATOMS: atom_id res chain seq x y z
N MET A 1 -25.90 -50.57 0.45
CA MET A 1 -25.08 -49.72 1.33
C MET A 1 -24.99 -48.34 0.69
N PRO A 2 -25.41 -47.24 1.35
CA PRO A 2 -25.25 -45.90 0.78
C PRO A 2 -23.83 -45.35 1.05
N PRO A 3 -23.31 -44.46 0.18
CA PRO A 3 -22.01 -43.84 0.40
C PRO A 3 -22.06 -42.86 1.58
N ARG A 4 -21.02 -42.89 2.42
CA ARG A 4 -20.85 -41.96 3.54
C ARG A 4 -20.60 -40.54 3.01
N ALA A 5 -21.51 -39.62 3.30
CA ALA A 5 -21.27 -38.20 3.10
C ALA A 5 -20.21 -37.71 4.11
N VAL A 6 -19.09 -37.20 3.61
CA VAL A 6 -18.12 -36.43 4.41
C VAL A 6 -18.69 -35.04 4.61
N SER A 7 -19.18 -34.75 5.82
CA SER A 7 -19.57 -33.41 6.24
C SER A 7 -18.31 -32.58 6.55
N GLY A 8 -17.62 -32.17 5.49
CA GLY A 8 -16.57 -31.16 5.60
C GLY A 8 -17.18 -29.85 6.07
N ARG A 9 -16.99 -29.51 7.34
CA ARG A 9 -17.29 -28.18 7.88
C ARG A 9 -16.30 -27.20 7.25
N TRP A 10 -16.71 -26.54 6.17
CA TRP A 10 -15.97 -25.41 5.61
C TRP A 10 -15.91 -24.32 6.68
N ARG A 11 -14.80 -24.23 7.41
CA ARG A 11 -14.48 -23.06 8.23
C ARG A 11 -14.34 -21.92 7.23
N GLY A 12 -15.33 -21.03 7.22
CA GLY A 12 -15.34 -19.86 6.34
C GLY A 12 -14.00 -19.15 6.44
N TYR A 13 -13.28 -19.10 5.33
CA TYR A 13 -12.15 -18.19 5.21
C TYR A 13 -12.74 -16.80 5.36
N LYS A 14 -12.37 -16.13 6.45
CA LYS A 14 -12.65 -14.71 6.64
C LYS A 14 -12.02 -14.02 5.43
N VAL A 15 -12.86 -13.63 4.47
CA VAL A 15 -12.45 -12.70 3.44
C VAL A 15 -12.20 -11.41 4.19
N GLU A 16 -10.96 -11.24 4.66
CA GLU A 16 -10.48 -9.93 5.03
C GLU A 16 -10.64 -9.14 3.75
N ARG A 17 -11.68 -8.30 3.71
CA ARG A 17 -11.82 -7.34 2.63
C ARG A 17 -10.47 -6.66 2.59
N CYS A 18 -9.75 -6.77 1.48
CA CYS A 18 -8.75 -5.78 1.14
C CYS A 18 -9.52 -4.46 1.12
N GLY A 19 -9.61 -3.79 2.27
CA GLY A 19 -9.95 -2.40 2.29
C GLY A 19 -8.94 -1.78 1.36
N ALA A 20 -9.41 -1.21 0.24
CA ALA A 20 -8.58 -0.25 -0.47
C ALA A 20 -8.03 0.67 0.63
N PRO A 21 -6.70 0.86 0.73
CA PRO A 21 -6.13 1.68 1.78
C PRO A 21 -6.97 2.95 1.78
N GLN A 22 -7.67 3.17 2.90
CA GLN A 22 -8.40 4.41 3.06
C GLN A 22 -7.36 5.49 2.87
N LYS A 23 -7.77 6.65 2.35
CA LYS A 23 -6.93 7.85 2.23
C LYS A 23 -6.51 8.26 3.65
N GLU A 24 -5.60 7.49 4.20
CA GLU A 24 -5.04 7.51 5.53
C GLU A 24 -3.73 8.25 5.29
N SER A 25 -3.51 9.29 6.09
CA SER A 25 -2.32 10.13 6.05
C SER A 25 -1.07 9.27 6.19
N GLY A 26 -0.60 8.73 5.07
CA GLY A 26 0.54 7.84 4.97
C GLY A 26 1.78 8.66 4.71
N ASN A 27 2.89 8.23 5.30
CA ASN A 27 4.19 8.79 4.99
C ASN A 27 4.81 8.00 3.83
N ILE A 28 5.22 8.70 2.77
CA ILE A 28 5.83 8.13 1.58
C ILE A 28 7.29 8.58 1.52
N LEU A 29 8.21 7.61 1.43
CA LEU A 29 9.63 7.88 1.23
C LEU A 29 9.96 7.80 -0.27
N ILE A 30 10.51 8.87 -0.83
CA ILE A 30 10.99 8.90 -2.21
C ILE A 30 12.51 8.88 -2.18
N ALA A 31 13.11 7.84 -2.74
CA ALA A 31 14.57 7.71 -2.88
C ALA A 31 14.92 7.75 -4.37
N ASP A 32 15.43 8.89 -4.82
CA ASP A 32 15.81 9.14 -6.21
C ASP A 32 17.10 10.00 -6.20
N ASP A 33 17.93 9.91 -7.22
CA ASP A 33 19.14 10.74 -7.34
C ASP A 33 18.85 12.08 -8.03
N GLU A 34 17.72 12.20 -8.74
CA GLU A 34 17.27 13.42 -9.36
C GLU A 34 16.33 14.22 -8.44
N ALA A 35 16.84 15.34 -7.90
CA ALA A 35 16.05 16.21 -7.03
C ALA A 35 14.75 16.74 -7.68
N ALA A 36 14.75 16.94 -9.00
CA ALA A 36 13.56 17.39 -9.73
C ALA A 36 12.43 16.34 -9.69
N THR A 37 12.77 15.06 -9.75
CA THR A 37 11.83 13.94 -9.70
C THR A 37 11.24 13.80 -8.30
N ILE A 38 12.06 13.95 -7.26
CA ILE A 38 11.61 13.99 -5.86
C ILE A 38 10.60 15.12 -5.64
N SER A 39 10.90 16.34 -6.12
CA SER A 39 10.00 17.49 -5.99
C SER A 39 8.69 17.29 -6.74
N MET A 40 8.74 16.84 -8.00
CA MET A 40 7.53 16.60 -8.80
C MET A 40 6.60 15.57 -8.14
N LEU A 41 7.16 14.45 -7.67
CA LEU A 41 6.37 13.41 -7.02
C LEU A 41 5.90 13.84 -5.63
N GLY A 42 6.71 14.62 -4.91
CA GLY A 42 6.35 15.20 -3.63
C GLY A 42 5.13 16.10 -3.71
N ASP A 43 5.08 16.99 -4.70
CA ASP A 43 3.95 17.90 -4.92
C ASP A 43 2.65 17.11 -5.19
N LEU A 44 2.70 16.14 -6.13
CA LEU A 44 1.53 15.32 -6.49
C LEU A 44 0.99 14.51 -5.30
N LEU A 45 1.88 13.92 -4.50
CA LEU A 45 1.49 13.10 -3.36
C LEU A 45 1.00 13.95 -2.19
N THR A 46 1.56 15.15 -2.02
CA THR A 46 1.10 16.11 -1.01
C THR A 46 -0.27 16.68 -1.35
N GLU A 47 -0.56 16.95 -2.63
CA GLU A 47 -1.91 17.30 -3.11
C GLU A 47 -2.93 16.21 -2.79
N GLU A 48 -2.51 14.95 -2.88
CA GLU A 48 -3.30 13.80 -2.46
C GLU A 48 -3.33 13.59 -0.94
N GLY A 49 -2.73 14.47 -0.14
CA GLY A 49 -2.79 14.44 1.33
C GLY A 49 -1.84 13.44 1.98
N TYR A 50 -0.84 12.95 1.26
CA TYR A 50 0.25 12.17 1.84
C TYR A 50 1.34 13.09 2.39
N SER A 51 2.05 12.62 3.41
CA SER A 51 3.28 13.28 3.86
C SER A 51 4.46 12.65 3.13
N VAL A 52 5.32 13.46 2.52
CA VAL A 52 6.41 12.95 1.69
C VAL A 52 7.76 13.30 2.30
N ASP A 53 8.59 12.29 2.50
CA ASP A 53 10.01 12.43 2.84
C ASP A 53 10.84 12.12 1.60
N GLY A 54 11.56 13.11 1.09
CA GLY A 54 12.47 12.95 -0.04
C GLY A 54 13.90 12.69 0.42
N VAL A 55 14.50 11.57 0.00
CA VAL A 55 15.92 11.28 0.18
C VAL A 55 16.60 11.31 -1.17
N GLY A 56 17.24 12.45 -1.46
CA GLY A 56 18.15 12.59 -2.58
C GLY A 56 19.53 12.06 -2.19
N SER A 57 20.07 11.10 -2.93
CA SER A 57 21.48 10.74 -2.81
C SER A 57 22.34 11.79 -3.52
N GLY A 58 22.30 13.02 -3.02
CA GLY A 58 23.24 14.06 -3.41
C GLY A 58 24.62 13.69 -2.88
N THR A 59 25.39 12.96 -3.68
CA THR A 59 26.84 13.01 -3.51
C THR A 59 27.32 14.37 -3.99
N ALA A 60 27.38 15.31 -3.03
CA ALA A 60 28.04 16.62 -3.07
C ALA A 60 27.45 17.71 -3.97
#